data_AF-A0A6M1PFI6-F1
#
_entry.id   AF-A0A6M1PFI6-F1
#
_cell.length_a   1.000
_cell.length_b   1.000
_cell.length_c   1.000
_cell.angle_alpha   90.00
_cell.angle_beta   90.00
_cell.angle_gamma   90.00
#
_symmetry.space_group_name_H-M   'P 1'
#
loop_
_entity.id
_entity.type
_entity.pdbx_description
1 polymer ?
#
loop_
_entity_poly.entity_id
_entity_poly.type
_entity_poly.pdbx_seq_one_letter_code
_entity_poly.pdbx_strand_id
1 'polypeptide(L)'
;MKEDTQLPESEQSKELFAYFGLAVYYCQALEQQLTNLLLLTKISQGTLPSEADLADLYQRKLGNSLGQLIKEIQHHFPFSEAETAQLHHVWKQRNYIVHDYFKERIQDTFTSSGRARIIRELKRFKNKAGALELKLQGYCTELYRKLGLEGKLEEEDLLGDFPPAPLKHRHT
;
A
#
# COMPACT_ATOMS: atom_id res chain seq x y z
N MET A 1 1.69 -26.83 27.26
CA MET A 1 1.52 -25.38 27.05
C MET A 1 2.68 -24.91 26.21
N LYS A 2 2.44 -24.28 25.05
CA LYS A 2 3.49 -23.53 24.36
C LYS A 2 3.75 -22.29 25.22
N GLU A 3 5.00 -22.05 25.61
CA GLU A 3 5.38 -20.74 26.15
C GLU A 3 4.96 -19.68 25.14
N ASP A 4 4.10 -18.76 25.55
CA ASP A 4 3.79 -17.59 24.74
C ASP A 4 5.10 -16.87 24.42
N THR A 5 5.26 -16.45 23.17
CA THR A 5 6.47 -15.74 22.74
C THR A 5 6.54 -14.43 23.50
N GLN A 6 7.50 -14.33 24.42
CA GLN A 6 7.70 -13.13 25.23
C GLN A 6 8.06 -11.96 24.32
N LEU A 7 7.25 -10.90 24.35
CA LEU A 7 7.53 -9.69 23.57
C LEU A 7 8.88 -9.10 24.02
N PRO A 8 9.62 -8.44 23.11
CA PRO A 8 10.83 -7.72 23.48
C PRO A 8 10.56 -6.75 24.65
N GLU A 9 11.31 -6.89 25.73
CA GLU A 9 11.07 -6.13 26.96
C GLU A 9 11.40 -4.64 26.80
N SER A 10 12.35 -4.31 25.92
CA SER A 10 12.74 -2.93 25.65
C SER A 10 11.67 -2.19 24.85
N GLU A 11 11.22 -1.03 25.35
CA GLU A 11 10.30 -0.12 24.66
C GLU A 11 10.81 0.27 23.26
N GLN A 12 12.12 0.42 23.10
CA GLN A 12 12.72 0.72 21.81
C GLN A 12 12.59 -0.44 20.81
N SER A 13 12.56 -1.67 21.31
CA SER A 13 12.35 -2.86 20.48
C SER A 13 10.89 -2.94 20.02
N LYS A 14 9.94 -2.61 20.90
CA LYS A 14 8.52 -2.48 20.52
C LYS A 14 8.31 -1.35 19.50
N GLU A 15 8.93 -0.19 19.72
CA GLU A 15 8.87 0.95 18.79
C GLU A 15 9.39 0.54 17.40
N LEU A 16 10.51 -0.18 17.32
CA LEU A 16 11.05 -0.68 16.06
C LEU A 16 10.03 -1.52 15.30
N PHE A 17 9.42 -2.51 15.96
CA PHE A 17 8.43 -3.39 15.31
C PHE A 17 7.15 -2.65 14.95
N ALA A 18 6.73 -1.66 15.75
CA ALA A 18 5.61 -0.78 15.42
C ALA A 18 5.89 0.04 14.15
N TYR A 19 7.09 0.62 14.00
CA TYR A 19 7.46 1.33 12.78
C TYR A 19 7.63 0.43 11.57
N PHE A 20 8.06 -0.82 11.78
CA PHE A 20 8.09 -1.80 10.69
C PHE A 20 6.67 -2.14 10.23
N GLY A 21 5.76 -2.38 11.17
CA GLY A 21 4.34 -2.57 10.88
C GLY A 21 3.72 -1.39 10.15
N LEU A 22 3.99 -0.16 10.58
CA LEU A 22 3.55 1.05 9.87
C LEU A 22 4.11 1.16 8.45
N ALA A 23 5.39 0.81 8.25
CA ALA A 23 5.98 0.79 6.92
C ALA A 23 5.26 -0.21 6.00
N VAL A 24 5.00 -1.43 6.48
CA VAL A 24 4.27 -2.46 5.72
C VAL A 24 2.83 -2.03 5.46
N TYR A 25 2.14 -1.46 6.45
CA TYR A 25 0.80 -0.91 6.30
C TYR A 25 0.74 0.09 5.14
N TYR A 26 1.64 1.07 5.11
CA TYR A 26 1.66 2.06 4.01
C TYR A 26 2.03 1.43 2.65
N CYS A 27 2.76 0.31 2.62
CA CYS A 27 2.97 -0.42 1.37
C CYS A 27 1.65 -1.00 0.82
N GLN A 28 0.84 -1.59 1.71
CA GLN A 28 -0.44 -2.19 1.35
C GLN A 28 -1.48 -1.10 1.01
N ALA A 29 -1.49 0.01 1.76
CA ALA A 29 -2.34 1.16 1.46
C ALA A 29 -2.05 1.73 0.05
N LEU A 30 -0.78 1.83 -0.34
CA LEU A 30 -0.39 2.22 -1.70
C LEU A 30 -0.87 1.25 -2.78
N GLU A 31 -0.77 -0.07 -2.53
CA GLU A 31 -1.28 -1.10 -3.45
C GLU A 31 -2.80 -0.97 -3.63
N GLN A 32 -3.54 -0.77 -2.54
CA GLN A 32 -4.97 -0.53 -2.57
C GLN A 32 -5.31 0.76 -3.33
N GLN A 33 -4.60 1.84 -3.03
CA GLN A 33 -4.88 3.15 -3.62
C GLN A 33 -4.60 3.18 -5.14
N LEU A 34 -3.56 2.48 -5.60
CA LEU A 34 -3.29 2.31 -7.03
C LEU A 34 -4.34 1.43 -7.72
N THR A 35 -4.84 0.41 -7.02
CA THR A 35 -5.94 -0.42 -7.53
C THR A 35 -7.20 0.45 -7.73
N ASN A 36 -7.56 1.26 -6.74
CA ASN A 36 -8.68 2.19 -6.83
C ASN A 36 -8.51 3.16 -8.00
N LEU A 37 -7.34 3.78 -8.12
CA LEU A 37 -7.05 4.72 -9.20
C LEU A 37 -7.16 4.08 -10.58
N LEU A 38 -6.67 2.84 -10.73
CA LEU A 38 -6.76 2.08 -11.97
C LEU A 38 -8.21 1.78 -12.36
N LEU A 39 -9.03 1.34 -11.40
CA LEU A 39 -10.44 1.08 -11.65
C LEU A 39 -11.18 2.35 -12.07
N LEU A 40 -11.04 3.44 -11.30
CA LEU A 40 -11.69 4.72 -11.61
C LEU A 40 -11.27 5.27 -12.96
N THR A 41 -9.99 5.13 -13.32
CA THR A 41 -9.49 5.52 -14.64
C THR A 41 -10.15 4.71 -15.75
N LYS A 42 -10.31 3.39 -15.57
CA LYS A 42 -10.98 2.51 -16.54
C LYS A 42 -12.47 2.81 -16.68
N ILE A 43 -13.16 3.11 -15.57
CA ILE A 43 -14.55 3.57 -15.56
C ILE A 43 -14.66 4.88 -16.34
N SER A 44 -13.80 5.86 -16.04
CA SER A 44 -13.77 7.16 -16.72
C SER A 44 -13.48 7.07 -18.22
N GLN A 45 -12.80 6.01 -18.66
CA GLN A 45 -12.54 5.73 -20.07
C GLN A 45 -13.68 4.96 -20.76
N GLY A 46 -14.75 4.59 -20.04
CA GLY A 46 -15.85 3.78 -20.57
C GLY A 46 -15.46 2.33 -20.90
N THR A 47 -14.35 1.84 -20.34
CA THR A 47 -13.79 0.50 -20.66
C THR A 47 -14.37 -0.62 -19.80
N LEU A 48 -15.30 -0.30 -18.90
CA LEU A 48 -15.97 -1.25 -18.01
C LEU A 48 -17.46 -1.31 -18.35
N PRO A 49 -17.97 -2.43 -18.91
CA PRO A 49 -19.34 -2.53 -19.41
C PRO A 49 -20.40 -2.67 -18.30
N SER A 50 -20.06 -3.28 -17.16
CA SER A 50 -21.03 -3.59 -16.09
C SER A 50 -20.42 -3.54 -14.68
N GLU A 51 -21.28 -3.52 -13.66
CA GLU A 51 -20.89 -3.58 -12.24
C GLU A 51 -20.26 -4.95 -11.86
N ALA A 52 -20.72 -6.05 -12.49
CA ALA A 52 -20.10 -7.36 -12.31
C ALA A 52 -18.67 -7.39 -12.85
N ASP A 53 -18.42 -6.78 -14.01
CA ASP A 53 -17.07 -6.65 -14.58
C ASP A 53 -16.14 -5.83 -13.68
N LEU A 54 -16.68 -4.84 -12.98
CA LEU A 54 -15.95 -4.02 -12.01
C LEU A 54 -15.52 -4.85 -10.79
N ALA A 55 -16.43 -5.61 -10.19
CA ALA A 55 -16.12 -6.50 -9.06
C ALA A 55 -15.07 -7.56 -9.43
N ASP A 56 -15.22 -8.18 -10.60
CA ASP A 56 -14.27 -9.18 -11.11
C ASP A 56 -12.91 -8.56 -11.43
N LEU A 57 -12.88 -7.34 -11.97
CA LEU A 57 -11.64 -6.61 -12.19
C LEU A 57 -10.97 -6.29 -10.85
N TYR A 58 -11.72 -5.81 -9.86
CA TYR A 58 -11.20 -5.52 -8.53
C TYR A 58 -10.55 -6.74 -7.89
N GLN A 59 -11.25 -7.88 -7.86
CA GLN A 59 -10.71 -9.13 -7.30
C GLN A 59 -9.44 -9.60 -8.01
N ARG A 60 -9.37 -9.44 -9.34
CA ARG A 60 -8.14 -9.73 -10.09
C ARG A 60 -6.99 -8.81 -9.70
N LYS A 61 -7.26 -7.52 -9.45
CA LYS A 61 -6.22 -6.54 -9.09
C LYS A 61 -5.73 -6.66 -7.65
N LEU A 62 -6.54 -7.15 -6.72
CA LEU A 62 -6.09 -7.47 -5.35
C LEU A 62 -4.94 -8.50 -5.32
N GLY A 63 -4.84 -9.35 -6.33
CA GLY A 63 -3.74 -10.31 -6.47
C GLY A 63 -2.44 -9.74 -7.05
N ASN A 64 -2.45 -8.49 -7.53
CA ASN A 64 -1.30 -7.90 -8.19
C ASN A 64 -0.29 -7.34 -7.18
N SER A 65 0.99 -7.50 -7.48
CA SER A 65 2.06 -6.78 -6.78
C SER A 65 2.01 -5.28 -7.11
N LEU A 66 2.53 -4.45 -6.20
CA LEU A 66 2.73 -3.02 -6.42
C LEU A 66 3.41 -2.70 -7.76
N GLY A 67 4.40 -3.50 -8.15
CA GLY A 67 5.11 -3.32 -9.41
C GLY A 67 4.24 -3.58 -10.65
N GLN A 68 3.32 -4.55 -10.59
CA GLN A 68 2.37 -4.80 -11.66
C GLN A 68 1.34 -3.66 -11.76
N LEU A 69 0.85 -3.18 -10.60
CA LEU A 69 -0.08 -2.04 -10.55
C LEU A 69 0.55 -0.78 -11.13
N ILE A 70 1.78 -0.43 -10.75
CA ILE A 70 2.51 0.74 -11.28
C ILE A 70 2.67 0.66 -12.79
N LYS A 71 3.14 -0.48 -13.30
CA LYS A 71 3.30 -0.66 -14.75
C LYS A 71 1.99 -0.48 -15.49
N GLU A 72 0.90 -1.02 -14.97
CA GLU A 72 -0.41 -0.92 -15.63
C GLU A 72 -0.96 0.51 -15.59
N ILE A 73 -0.97 1.15 -14.42
CA ILE A 73 -1.56 2.48 -14.27
C ILE A 73 -0.83 3.54 -15.10
N GLN A 74 0.48 3.39 -15.34
CA GLN A 74 1.27 4.30 -16.19
C GLN A 74 0.77 4.36 -17.64
N HIS A 75 0.08 3.33 -18.13
CA HIS A 75 -0.51 3.33 -19.47
C HIS A 75 -1.88 4.02 -19.52
N HIS A 76 -2.53 4.19 -18.36
CA HIS A 76 -3.90 4.66 -18.28
C HIS A 76 -4.02 6.05 -17.64
N PHE A 77 -3.12 6.40 -16.71
CA PHE A 77 -3.15 7.63 -15.95
C PHE A 77 -1.92 8.51 -16.28
N PRO A 78 -2.11 9.81 -16.59
CA PRO A 78 -1.04 10.68 -17.04
C PRO A 78 -0.22 11.24 -15.87
N PHE A 79 0.61 10.40 -15.25
CA PHE A 79 1.57 10.88 -14.25
C PHE A 79 2.65 11.76 -14.89
N SER A 80 3.05 12.80 -14.17
CA SER A 80 4.28 13.54 -14.49
C SER A 80 5.52 12.65 -14.34
N GLU A 81 6.63 13.07 -14.93
CA GLU A 81 7.92 12.38 -14.80
C GLU A 81 8.36 12.30 -13.33
N ALA A 82 8.16 13.38 -12.56
CA ALA A 82 8.49 13.43 -11.14
C ALA A 82 7.66 12.43 -10.31
N GLU A 83 6.35 12.32 -10.58
CA GLU A 83 5.47 11.33 -9.93
C GLU A 83 5.86 9.91 -10.29
N THR A 84 6.18 9.67 -11.56
CA THR A 84 6.64 8.36 -12.04
C THR A 84 7.93 7.95 -11.33
N ALA A 85 8.90 8.86 -11.22
CA ALA A 85 10.14 8.61 -10.49
C ALA A 85 9.88 8.32 -9.00
N GLN A 86 8.97 9.08 -8.36
CA GLN A 86 8.59 8.87 -6.96
C GLN A 86 7.93 7.50 -6.74
N LEU A 87 6.98 7.11 -7.59
CA LEU A 87 6.34 5.79 -7.57
C LEU A 87 7.36 4.66 -7.68
N HIS A 88 8.29 4.75 -8.64
CA HIS A 88 9.35 3.75 -8.79
C HIS A 88 10.29 3.69 -7.58
N HIS A 89 10.62 4.83 -6.98
CA HIS A 89 11.47 4.87 -5.78
C HIS A 89 10.79 4.19 -4.59
N VAL A 90 9.54 4.52 -4.32
CA VAL A 90 8.77 3.92 -3.21
C VAL A 90 8.55 2.42 -3.46
N TRP A 91 8.28 2.01 -4.70
CA TRP A 91 8.16 0.60 -5.06
C TRP A 91 9.44 -0.20 -4.78
N LYS A 92 10.60 0.31 -5.21
CA LYS A 92 11.89 -0.34 -4.93
C LYS A 92 12.13 -0.45 -3.42
N GLN A 93 11.83 0.59 -2.66
CA GLN A 93 11.97 0.58 -1.20
C GLN A 93 11.00 -0.37 -0.52
N ARG A 94 9.75 -0.47 -0.99
CA ARG A 94 8.77 -1.46 -0.51
C ARG A 94 9.31 -2.88 -0.68
N ASN A 95 9.83 -3.21 -1.87
CA ASN A 95 10.37 -4.55 -2.13
C ASN A 95 11.52 -4.87 -1.16
N TYR A 96 12.41 -3.91 -0.95
CA TYR A 96 13.49 -4.04 0.03
C TYR A 96 12.95 -4.25 1.45
N ILE A 97 12.01 -3.41 1.91
CA ILE A 97 11.42 -3.49 3.25
C ILE A 97 10.77 -4.83 3.52
N VAL A 98 9.97 -5.32 2.57
CA VAL A 98 9.17 -6.54 2.73
C VAL A 98 10.03 -7.80 2.60
N HIS A 99 11.03 -7.81 1.72
CA HIS A 99 11.73 -9.05 1.37
C HIS A 99 13.13 -9.18 1.98
N ASP A 100 13.86 -8.08 2.18
CA ASP A 100 15.31 -8.14 2.43
C ASP A 100 15.78 -7.33 3.65
N TYR A 101 14.96 -6.40 4.15
CA TYR A 101 15.37 -5.44 5.17
C TYR A 101 15.97 -6.07 6.42
N PHE A 102 15.24 -7.01 7.05
CA PHE A 102 15.77 -7.65 8.25
C PHE A 102 16.90 -8.63 7.95
N LYS A 103 17.04 -9.19 6.74
CA LYS A 103 18.21 -10.03 6.41
C LYS A 103 19.50 -9.21 6.52
N GLU A 104 19.45 -7.95 6.12
CA GLU A 104 20.60 -7.04 6.18
C GLU A 104 20.73 -6.27 7.49
N ARG A 105 19.62 -6.07 8.22
CA ARG A 105 19.55 -5.21 9.41
C ARG A 105 19.37 -5.99 10.72
N ILE A 106 19.34 -7.33 10.71
CA ILE A 106 19.07 -8.11 11.93
C ILE A 106 20.05 -7.77 13.06
N GLN A 107 21.33 -7.56 12.73
CA GLN A 107 22.36 -7.24 13.71
C GLN A 107 22.10 -5.89 14.41
N ASP A 108 21.53 -4.92 13.69
CA ASP A 108 21.18 -3.61 14.22
C ASP A 108 20.04 -3.70 15.25
N THR A 109 19.26 -4.79 15.27
CA THR A 109 18.15 -4.97 16.23
C THR A 109 18.62 -5.24 17.66
N PHE A 110 19.85 -5.73 17.85
CA PHE A 110 20.39 -6.10 19.16
C PHE A 110 20.92 -4.91 19.96
N THR A 111 21.29 -3.80 19.30
CA THR A 111 21.87 -2.61 19.97
C THR A 111 20.90 -1.44 19.97
N SER A 112 20.98 -0.58 21.00
CA SER A 112 20.09 0.59 21.08
C SER A 112 20.35 1.62 19.96
N SER A 113 21.60 1.78 19.54
CA SER A 113 21.97 2.66 18.42
C SER A 113 21.48 2.11 17.07
N GLY A 114 21.61 0.80 16.85
CA GLY A 114 21.08 0.12 15.67
C GLY A 114 19.56 0.20 15.57
N ARG A 115 18.84 -0.05 16.68
CA ARG A 115 17.38 0.12 16.73
C ARG A 115 16.96 1.56 16.41
N ALA A 116 17.64 2.55 16.97
CA ALA A 116 17.38 3.96 16.67
C ALA A 116 17.60 4.28 15.18
N ARG A 117 18.61 3.68 14.54
CA ARG A 117 18.86 3.81 13.11
C ARG A 117 17.73 3.21 12.28
N ILE A 118 17.31 1.97 12.59
CA ILE A 118 16.19 1.29 11.93
C ILE A 118 14.90 2.13 12.06
N ILE A 119 14.56 2.59 13.26
CA ILE A 119 13.37 3.42 13.50
C ILE A 119 13.40 4.68 12.62
N ARG A 120 14.55 5.36 12.50
CA ARG A 120 14.68 6.54 11.63
C ARG A 120 14.50 6.18 10.15
N GLU A 121 15.04 5.05 9.69
CA GLU A 121 14.89 4.57 8.32
C GLU A 121 13.41 4.28 7.99
N LEU A 122 12.74 3.53 8.86
CA LEU A 122 11.33 3.17 8.71
C LEU A 122 10.41 4.40 8.79
N LYS A 123 10.66 5.33 9.72
CA LYS A 123 9.97 6.63 9.80
C LYS A 123 10.04 7.39 8.46
N ARG A 124 11.25 7.51 7.88
CA ARG A 124 11.42 8.21 6.59
C ARG A 124 10.67 7.53 5.46
N PHE A 125 10.72 6.20 5.39
CA PHE A 125 9.99 5.45 4.39
C PHE A 125 8.47 5.63 4.54
N LYS A 126 7.94 5.36 5.74
CA LYS A 126 6.52 5.56 6.09
C LYS A 126 6.02 6.93 5.64
N ASN A 127 6.78 7.99 5.93
CA ASN A 127 6.36 9.36 5.61
C ASN A 127 6.32 9.59 4.10
N LYS A 128 7.30 9.07 3.34
CA LYS A 128 7.30 9.13 1.87
C LYS A 128 6.16 8.34 1.25
N ALA A 129 5.90 7.14 1.78
CA ALA A 129 4.84 6.26 1.32
C ALA A 129 3.46 6.87 1.60
N GLY A 130 3.22 7.37 2.81
CA GLY A 130 1.98 8.04 3.18
C GLY A 130 1.73 9.33 2.40
N ALA A 131 2.75 10.15 2.15
CA ALA A 131 2.59 11.34 1.32
C ALA A 131 2.22 11.00 -0.13
N LEU A 132 2.76 9.91 -0.68
CA LEU A 132 2.41 9.43 -2.01
C LEU A 132 0.99 8.85 -2.03
N GLU A 133 0.61 8.10 -1.00
CA GLU A 133 -0.74 7.53 -0.85
C GLU A 133 -1.79 8.64 -0.82
N LEU A 134 -1.62 9.65 0.03
CA LEU A 134 -2.51 10.82 0.10
C LEU A 134 -2.62 11.55 -1.25
N LYS A 135 -1.52 11.64 -1.99
CA LYS A 135 -1.53 12.24 -3.34
C LYS A 135 -2.36 11.42 -4.32
N LEU A 136 -2.21 10.10 -4.32
CA LEU A 136 -3.01 9.19 -5.15
C LEU A 136 -4.50 9.19 -4.75
N GLN A 137 -4.78 9.36 -3.46
CA GLN A 137 -6.12 9.58 -2.93
C GLN A 137 -6.75 10.83 -3.54
N GLY A 138 -6.00 11.95 -3.60
CA GLY A 138 -6.45 13.16 -4.26
C GLY A 138 -6.89 12.93 -5.72
N TYR A 139 -6.14 12.16 -6.51
CA TYR A 139 -6.57 11.82 -7.88
C TYR A 139 -7.85 10.98 -7.92
N CYS A 140 -8.00 10.05 -6.97
CA CYS A 140 -9.21 9.25 -6.90
C CYS A 140 -10.42 10.11 -6.56
N THR A 141 -10.32 10.99 -5.56
CA THR A 141 -11.37 11.96 -5.20
C THR A 141 -11.79 12.80 -6.41
N GLU A 142 -10.82 13.28 -7.19
CA GLU A 142 -11.08 14.04 -8.41
C GLU A 142 -11.81 13.23 -9.50
N LEU A 143 -11.46 11.95 -9.66
CA LEU A 143 -12.16 11.05 -10.59
C LEU A 143 -13.56 10.70 -10.10
N TYR A 144 -13.75 10.43 -8.81
CA TYR A 144 -15.08 10.20 -8.23
C TYR A 144 -16.02 11.37 -8.51
N ARG A 145 -15.52 12.61 -8.31
CA ARG A 145 -16.25 13.84 -8.64
C ARG A 145 -16.63 13.92 -10.11
N LYS A 146 -15.68 13.73 -11.01
CA LYS A 146 -15.94 13.76 -12.45
C LYS A 146 -16.95 12.70 -12.91
N LEU A 147 -17.00 11.57 -12.23
CA LEU A 147 -17.93 10.48 -12.51
C LEU A 147 -19.32 10.69 -11.87
N GLY A 148 -19.54 11.75 -11.10
CA GLY A 148 -20.80 11.99 -10.39
C GLY A 148 -21.07 10.98 -9.28
N LEU A 149 -20.02 10.37 -8.73
CA LEU A 149 -20.10 9.33 -7.70
C LEU A 149 -20.01 9.90 -6.26
N GLU A 150 -20.06 11.22 -6.10
CA GLU A 150 -19.88 11.92 -4.82
C GLU A 150 -20.92 11.55 -3.77
N GLY A 151 -22.18 11.32 -4.17
CA GLY A 151 -23.26 10.95 -3.25
C GLY A 151 -23.14 9.54 -2.66
N LYS A 152 -22.23 8.70 -3.16
CA LYS A 152 -21.92 7.39 -2.56
C LYS A 152 -20.81 7.46 -1.50
N LEU A 153 -20.21 8.63 -1.27
CA LEU A 153 -19.15 8.83 -0.27
C LEU A 153 -19.68 9.09 1.14
N GLU A 154 -20.93 9.54 1.27
CA GLU A 154 -21.51 9.92 2.57
C GLU A 154 -22.32 8.79 3.24
N GLU A 155 -22.75 7.76 2.51
CA GLU A 155 -23.60 6.70 3.07
C GLU A 155 -22.85 5.44 3.51
N GLU A 156 -21.62 5.17 3.06
CA GLU A 156 -20.83 4.04 3.55
C GLU A 156 -19.36 4.23 3.14
N ASP A 157 -18.42 3.93 4.04
CA ASP A 157 -16.99 3.83 3.79
C ASP A 157 -16.74 2.90 2.58
N LEU A 158 -16.76 3.42 1.34
CA LEU A 158 -16.45 2.64 0.13
C LEU A 158 -14.98 2.17 0.08
N LEU A 159 -14.14 2.67 1.00
CA LEU A 159 -12.81 2.13 1.27
C LEU A 159 -12.81 0.98 2.30
N GLY A 160 -13.89 0.85 3.09
CA GLY A 160 -14.13 -0.25 4.03
C GLY A 160 -14.97 -1.40 3.44
N ASP A 161 -15.73 -1.14 2.39
CA ASP A 161 -16.70 -2.12 1.84
C ASP A 161 -16.20 -2.92 0.63
N PHE A 162 -14.97 -2.67 0.17
CA PHE A 162 -14.30 -3.70 -0.60
C PHE A 162 -13.91 -4.83 0.36
N PRO A 163 -14.44 -6.06 0.17
CA PRO A 163 -14.16 -7.15 1.09
C PRO A 163 -12.64 -7.29 1.24
N PRO A 164 -12.12 -7.46 2.47
CA PRO A 164 -10.70 -7.71 2.66
C PRO A 164 -10.33 -8.87 1.73
N ALA A 165 -9.24 -8.70 0.98
CA ALA A 165 -8.79 -9.71 0.03
C ALA A 165 -8.89 -11.08 0.71
N PRO A 166 -9.63 -12.05 0.16
CA PRO A 166 -9.80 -13.34 0.81
C PRO A 166 -8.40 -13.85 1.12
N LEU A 167 -8.14 -14.15 2.40
CA LEU A 167 -6.87 -14.71 2.84
C LEU A 167 -6.61 -15.92 1.96
N LYS A 168 -5.70 -15.80 0.99
CA LYS A 168 -5.28 -16.95 0.19
C LYS A 168 -4.61 -17.88 1.19
N HIS A 169 -5.35 -18.88 1.65
CA HIS A 169 -4.77 -20.06 2.25
C HIS A 169 -3.82 -20.60 1.19
N ARG A 170 -2.53 -20.32 1.35
CA ARG A 170 -1.49 -21.06 0.65
C ARG A 170 -1.62 -22.47 1.19
N HIS A 171 -2.37 -23.29 0.47
CA HIS A 171 -2.31 -24.73 0.66
C HIS A 171 -0.85 -25.13 0.49
N THR A 172 -0.31 -25.67 1.57
CA THR A 172 0.88 -26.52 1.62
C THR A 172 0.79 -27.64 0.60
#